data_AF-A0A7X8LEK8-F1
#
_entry.id   AF-A0A7X8LEK8-F1
#
_cell.length_a   1.000
_cell.length_b   1.000
_cell.length_c   1.000
_cell.angle_alpha   90.00
_cell.angle_beta   90.00
_cell.angle_gamma   90.00
#
_symmetry.space_group_name_H-M   'P 1'
#
loop_
_entity.id
_entity.type
_entity.pdbx_description
1 polymer ?
#
loop_
_entity_poly.entity_id
_entity_poly.type
_entity_poly.pdbx_seq_one_letter_code
_entity_poly.pdbx_strand_id
1 'polypeptide(L)'
;MNLILVYLLTINLLTFFSFILDKKRSRKGQWRISEKQLLFLSLIGGSLGGFVAMVLARHKTKKLKFIVGVPLLLLVNIYVFYQVITRYIL
;
A
#
# COMPACT_ATOMS: atom_id res chain seq x y z
N MET A 1 3.93 8.92 -22.22
CA MET A 1 3.49 8.05 -21.11
C MET A 1 4.31 8.43 -19.88
N ASN A 2 3.72 9.05 -18.85
CA ASN A 2 4.47 9.50 -17.69
C ASN A 2 4.98 8.27 -16.91
N LEU A 3 6.28 8.01 -16.97
CA LEU A 3 6.92 6.86 -16.30
C LEU A 3 6.56 6.78 -14.81
N ILE A 4 6.40 7.93 -14.17
CA ILE A 4 5.97 8.08 -12.78
C ILE A 4 4.57 7.47 -12.53
N LEU A 5 3.62 7.73 -13.43
CA LEU A 5 2.26 7.18 -13.33
C LEU A 5 2.27 5.66 -13.49
N VAL A 6 3.04 5.12 -14.44
CA VAL A 6 3.16 3.67 -14.66
C VAL A 6 3.80 2.98 -13.44
N TYR A 7 4.85 3.57 -12.88
CA TYR A 7 5.48 3.09 -11.66
C TYR A 7 4.50 3.06 -10.48
N LEU A 8 3.77 4.17 -10.25
CA LEU A 8 2.78 4.28 -9.18
C LEU A 8 1.65 3.26 -9.31
N LEU A 9 1.16 3.04 -10.53
CA LEU A 9 0.07 2.10 -10.78
C LEU A 9 0.54 0.66 -10.51
N THR A 10 1.76 0.34 -10.94
CA THR A 10 2.38 -0.98 -10.74
C THR A 10 2.62 -1.27 -9.25
N ILE A 11 3.20 -0.31 -8.51
CA ILE A 11 3.53 -0.52 -7.09
C ILE A 11 2.27 -0.62 -6.22
N ASN A 12 1.20 0.12 -6.56
CA ASN A 12 -0.08 0.00 -5.87
C ASN A 12 -0.74 -1.35 -6.14
N LEU A 13 -0.72 -1.86 -7.37
CA LEU A 13 -1.22 -3.20 -7.69
C LEU A 13 -0.43 -4.28 -6.95
N LEU A 14 0.90 -4.24 -6.98
CA LEU A 14 1.75 -5.20 -6.26
C LEU A 14 1.47 -5.20 -4.75
N THR A 15 1.30 -4.01 -4.17
CA THR A 15 0.99 -3.87 -2.73
C THR A 15 -0.39 -4.41 -2.41
N PHE A 16 -1.39 -4.10 -3.22
CA PHE A 16 -2.75 -4.61 -3.08
C PHE A 16 -2.78 -6.15 -3.10
N PHE A 17 -2.15 -6.77 -4.11
CA PHE A 17 -2.07 -8.23 -4.19
C PHE A 17 -1.31 -8.84 -3.01
N SER A 18 -0.23 -8.22 -2.55
CA SER A 18 0.52 -8.70 -1.40
C SER A 18 -0.35 -8.75 -0.12
N PHE A 19 -1.16 -7.72 0.13
CA PHE A 19 -2.09 -7.72 1.27
C PHE A 19 -3.20 -8.79 1.14
N ILE A 20 -3.75 -8.98 -0.07
CA ILE A 20 -4.76 -10.03 -0.31
C ILE A 20 -4.16 -11.43 -0.20
N LEU A 21 -2.95 -11.64 -0.73
CA LEU A 21 -2.24 -12.91 -0.60
C LEU A 21 -1.95 -13.23 0.86
N ASP A 22 -1.54 -12.25 1.67
CA ASP A 22 -1.34 -12.46 3.11
C ASP A 22 -2.62 -12.96 3.80
N LYS A 23 -3.77 -12.37 3.46
CA LYS A 23 -5.08 -12.84 3.96
C LYS A 23 -5.36 -14.27 3.52
N LYS A 24 -5.15 -14.59 2.23
CA LYS A 24 -5.40 -15.94 1.68
C LYS A 24 -4.49 -16.98 2.32
N ARG A 25 -3.21 -16.67 2.52
CA ARG A 25 -2.24 -17.54 3.19
C ARG A 25 -2.61 -17.78 4.65
N SER A 26 -3.14 -16.76 5.34
CA SER A 26 -3.63 -16.93 6.71
C SER A 26 -4.79 -17.93 6.84
N ARG A 27 -5.67 -18.01 5.84
CA ARG A 27 -6.78 -18.96 5.81
C ARG A 27 -6.32 -20.39 5.49
N LYS A 28 -5.23 -20.52 4.73
CA LYS A 28 -4.64 -21.82 4.32
C LYS A 28 -3.56 -22.34 5.28
N GLY A 29 -3.29 -21.65 6.39
CA GLY A 29 -2.21 -22.01 7.33
C GLY A 29 -0.80 -21.90 6.73
N GLN A 30 -0.63 -21.15 5.64
CA GLN A 30 0.64 -21.01 4.93
C GLN A 30 1.49 -19.89 5.52
N TRP A 31 2.78 -19.85 5.15
CA TRP A 31 3.73 -18.82 5.57
C TRP A 31 3.24 -17.40 5.24
N ARG A 32 3.06 -16.59 6.30
CA ARG A 32 2.55 -15.22 6.22
C ARG A 32 3.61 -14.25 5.73
N ILE A 33 3.19 -13.21 5.02
CA ILE A 33 4.10 -12.15 4.58
C ILE A 33 4.47 -11.31 5.80
N SER A 34 5.75 -10.98 5.92
CA SER A 34 6.23 -10.19 7.06
C SER A 34 5.55 -8.82 7.11
N GLU A 35 5.22 -8.36 8.31
CA GLU A 35 4.58 -7.04 8.50
C GLU A 35 5.44 -5.90 7.95
N LYS A 36 6.77 -6.07 8.08
CA LYS A 36 7.77 -5.13 7.59
C LYS A 36 7.70 -4.99 6.07
N GLN A 37 7.59 -6.09 5.32
CA GLN A 37 7.47 -6.03 3.85
C GLN A 37 6.20 -5.32 3.41
N LEU A 38 5.07 -5.59 4.07
CA LEU A 38 3.80 -4.91 3.73
C LEU A 38 3.87 -3.40 3.99
N LEU A 39 4.46 -2.99 5.11
CA LEU A 39 4.68 -1.58 5.41
C LEU A 39 5.71 -0.93 4.47
N PHE A 40 6.76 -1.65 4.11
CA PHE A 40 7.77 -1.18 3.16
C PHE A 40 7.16 -0.93 1.77
N LEU A 41 6.35 -1.87 1.27
CA LEU A 41 5.61 -1.71 0.01
C LEU A 41 4.67 -0.48 0.05
N SER A 42 3.98 -0.27 1.17
CA SER A 42 3.19 0.94 1.37
C SER A 42 4.04 2.21 1.40
N LEU A 43 5.26 2.16 1.94
CA LEU A 43 6.15 3.30 2.07
C LEU A 43 6.74 3.76 0.72
N ILE A 44 7.10 2.83 -0.17
CA ILE A 44 7.74 3.13 -1.46
C ILE A 44 6.77 3.62 -2.56
N GLY A 45 5.47 3.78 -2.25
CA GLY A 45 4.46 4.25 -3.21
C GLY A 45 3.16 3.45 -3.24
N GLY A 46 3.12 2.30 -2.54
CA GLY A 46 1.99 1.37 -2.58
C GLY A 46 0.91 1.59 -1.53
N SER A 47 0.97 2.68 -0.77
CA SER A 47 0.09 2.93 0.37
C SER A 47 -1.39 2.91 0.02
N LEU A 48 -1.76 3.35 -1.19
CA LEU A 48 -3.15 3.40 -1.65
C LEU A 48 -3.69 2.00 -1.93
N GLY A 49 -2.94 1.16 -2.65
CA GLY A 49 -3.25 -0.25 -2.85
C GLY A 49 -3.27 -1.04 -1.53
N GLY A 50 -2.33 -0.76 -0.62
CA GLY A 50 -2.28 -1.36 0.71
C GLY A 50 -3.48 -0.98 1.58
N PHE A 51 -3.90 0.28 1.57
CA PHE A 51 -5.07 0.77 2.30
C PHE A 51 -6.36 0.14 1.77
N VAL A 52 -6.57 0.17 0.45
CA VAL A 52 -7.75 -0.43 -0.20
C VAL A 52 -7.82 -1.93 0.09
N ALA A 53 -6.70 -2.66 -0.01
CA ALA A 53 -6.65 -4.08 0.34
C ALA A 53 -6.95 -4.34 1.82
N MET A 54 -6.47 -3.48 2.72
CA MET A 54 -6.73 -3.60 4.17
C MET A 54 -8.22 -3.48 4.49
N VAL A 55 -8.88 -2.49 3.90
CA VAL A 55 -10.33 -2.24 4.06
C VAL A 55 -11.14 -3.39 3.47
N LEU A 56 -10.84 -3.81 2.22
CA LEU A 56 -11.56 -4.89 1.54
C LEU A 56 -11.38 -6.24 2.23
N ALA A 57 -10.15 -6.60 2.59
CA ALA A 57 -9.86 -7.89 3.23
C ALA A 57 -10.23 -7.92 4.73
N ARG A 58 -10.64 -6.77 5.30
CA ARG A 58 -10.80 -6.52 6.74
C ARG A 58 -9.66 -7.17 7.53
N HIS A 59 -8.45 -7.00 7.02
CA HIS A 59 -7.26 -7.74 7.46
C HIS A 59 -6.35 -6.80 8.22
N LYS A 60 -5.89 -7.21 9.40
CA LYS A 60 -5.02 -6.40 10.28
C LYS A 60 -5.58 -5.04 10.73
N THR A 61 -6.91 -4.89 10.78
CA THR A 61 -7.61 -3.73 11.36
C THR A 61 -7.58 -3.66 12.90
N LYS A 62 -6.89 -4.59 13.57
CA LYS A 62 -6.68 -4.59 15.04
C LYS A 62 -5.23 -4.32 15.45
N LYS A 63 -4.30 -4.20 14.48
CA LYS A 63 -2.88 -3.93 14.77
C LYS A 63 -2.64 -2.44 14.60
N LEU A 64 -2.33 -1.74 15.70
CA LEU A 64 -2.10 -0.28 15.72
C LEU A 64 -1.11 0.18 14.62
N LYS A 65 -0.04 -0.61 14.39
CA LYS A 65 0.96 -0.35 13.35
C LYS A 65 0.36 -0.23 11.94
N PHE A 66 -0.69 -0.98 11.64
CA PHE A 66 -1.36 -0.96 10.34
C PHE A 66 -2.47 0.07 10.29
N ILE A 67 -3.24 0.22 11.37
CA ILE A 67 -4.32 1.21 11.48
C ILE A 67 -3.78 2.63 11.39
N VAL A 68 -2.63 2.92 12.02
CA VAL A 68 -2.03 4.26 12.00
C VAL A 68 -1.01 4.35 10.86
N GLY A 69 -0.15 3.33 10.69
CA GLY A 69 0.94 3.40 9.73
C GLY A 69 0.49 3.48 8.28
N VAL A 70 -0.50 2.69 7.85
CA VAL A 70 -0.92 2.70 6.44
C VAL A 70 -1.64 4.00 6.05
N PRO A 71 -2.59 4.55 6.85
CA PRO A 71 -3.18 5.86 6.57
C PRO A 71 -2.18 7.01 6.65
N LEU A 72 -1.24 6.97 7.60
CA LEU A 72 -0.19 7.98 7.68
C LEU A 72 0.68 7.97 6.41
N LEU A 73 1.11 6.79 5.96
CA LEU A 73 1.86 6.64 4.72
C LEU A 73 1.05 7.06 3.49
N LEU A 74 -0.27 6.83 3.50
CA LEU A 74 -1.18 7.31 2.45
C LEU A 74 -1.18 8.84 2.38
N LEU A 75 -1.31 9.53 3.51
CA LEU A 75 -1.28 11.00 3.54
C LEU A 75 0.05 11.55 3.02
N VAL A 76 1.17 10.95 3.43
CA VAL A 76 2.51 11.33 2.92
C VAL A 76 2.59 11.12 1.41
N ASN A 77 2.10 10.00 0.90
CA ASN A 77 2.10 9.72 -0.55
C ASN A 77 1.21 10.69 -1.32
N ILE A 78 0.04 11.05 -0.80
CA ILE A 78 -0.84 12.05 -1.41
C ILE A 78 -0.14 13.41 -1.48
N TYR A 79 0.51 13.83 -0.39
CA TYR A 79 1.25 15.09 -0.36
C TYR A 79 2.40 15.12 -1.37
N VAL A 80 3.21 14.05 -1.42
CA VAL A 80 4.31 13.91 -2.38
C VAL A 80 3.77 13.90 -3.82
N PHE A 81 2.68 13.18 -4.07
CA PHE A 81 2.06 13.10 -5.38
C PHE A 81 1.50 14.45 -5.84
N TYR A 82 0.88 15.21 -4.93
CA TYR A 82 0.42 16.56 -5.20
C TYR A 82 1.58 17.47 -5.60
N GLN A 83 2.67 17.48 -4.82
CA GLN A 83 3.88 18.25 -5.13
C GLN A 83 4.49 17.88 -6.49
N VAL A 84 4.54 16.58 -6.82
CA VAL A 84 5.05 16.10 -8.10
C VAL A 84 4.13 16.53 -9.24
N ILE A 85 2.82 16.39 -9.12
CA ILE A 85 1.87 16.85 -10.15
C ILE A 85 2.04 18.35 -10.38
N THR A 86 1.99 19.17 -9.32
CA THR A 86 2.07 20.62 -9.45
C THR A 86 3.38 21.08 -10.09
N ARG A 87 4.48 20.34 -9.91
CA ARG A 87 5.79 20.69 -10.47
C ARG A 87 6.05 20.20 -11.91
N TYR A 88 5.35 19.15 -12.34
CA TYR A 88 5.56 18.53 -13.66
C TYR A 88 4.42 18.80 -14.66
N ILE A 89 3.23 19.20 -14.21
CA ILE A 89 2.05 19.45 -15.05
C ILE A 89 1.70 20.96 -15.14
N LEU A 90 2.02 21.74 -14.11
CA LEU A 90 1.80 23.19 -14.05
C LEU A 90 3.09 23.95 -14.37
#